data_AF-A0A948V5Y7-F1
#
_entry.id   AF-A0A948V5Y7-F1
#
_cell.length_a   1.000
_cell.length_b   1.000
_cell.length_c   1.000
_cell.angle_alpha   90.00
_cell.angle_beta   90.00
_cell.angle_gamma   90.00
#
_symmetry.space_group_name_H-M   'P 1'
#
loop_
_entity.id
_entity.type
_entity.pdbx_description
1 polymer ?
#
loop_
_entity_poly.entity_id
_entity_poly.type
_entity_poly.pdbx_seq_one_letter_code
_entity_poly.pdbx_strand_id
1 'polypeptide(L)'
;MGRKPKWATIAPEELKEIEKDKVEVKCAFCNGTGKDPFQLLSKLSDCQVCSGKGKVKINGPTVKCNFCGGTGVQPYTTSRLHCLACGGVGVVTKIEPSKKCPKCDGTGIYPRRPHPVACYICKGQGVVAK
;
A
#
# COMPACT_ATOMS: atom_id res chain seq x y z
N MET A 1 27.46 -27.81 2.69
CA MET A 1 26.39 -27.95 1.66
C MET A 1 25.20 -27.10 2.09
N GLY A 2 25.08 -25.87 1.57
CA GLY A 2 24.01 -24.95 1.97
C GLY A 2 22.69 -25.33 1.30
N ARG A 3 21.66 -25.64 2.11
CA ARG A 3 20.29 -25.77 1.57
C ARG A 3 19.85 -24.40 1.08
N LYS A 4 19.48 -24.31 -0.21
CA LYS A 4 18.88 -23.09 -0.75
C LYS A 4 17.60 -22.78 0.05
N PRO A 5 17.35 -21.50 0.38
CA PRO A 5 16.13 -21.12 1.09
C PRO A 5 14.91 -21.42 0.20
N LYS A 6 13.78 -21.84 0.81
CA LYS A 6 12.58 -22.31 0.09
C LYS A 6 12.03 -21.31 -0.96
N TRP A 7 12.31 -20.02 -0.83
CA TRP A 7 11.92 -19.01 -1.81
C TRP A 7 12.74 -19.04 -3.12
N ALA A 8 13.91 -19.70 -3.12
CA ALA A 8 14.80 -19.80 -4.28
C ALA A 8 14.47 -21.00 -5.20
N THR A 9 13.37 -21.71 -4.93
CA THR A 9 12.91 -22.90 -5.67
C THR A 9 11.40 -22.84 -5.95
N ILE A 10 10.84 -21.63 -6.14
CA ILE A 10 9.45 -21.50 -6.59
C ILE A 10 9.41 -21.90 -8.07
N ALA A 11 8.51 -22.82 -8.44
CA ALA A 11 8.40 -23.27 -9.81
C ALA A 11 7.87 -22.13 -10.71
N PRO A 12 8.32 -22.03 -11.97
CA PRO A 12 7.84 -21.02 -12.92
C PRO A 12 6.32 -21.01 -13.12
N GLU A 13 5.66 -22.16 -12.93
CA GLU A 13 4.21 -22.30 -13.04
C GLU A 13 3.47 -21.66 -11.85
N GLU A 14 3.99 -21.78 -10.62
CA GLU A 14 3.44 -21.11 -9.43
C GLU A 14 3.55 -19.57 -9.56
N LEU A 15 4.59 -19.06 -10.23
CA LEU A 15 4.73 -17.62 -10.49
C LEU A 15 3.64 -17.08 -11.44
N LYS A 16 3.24 -17.86 -12.45
CA LYS A 16 2.17 -17.47 -13.39
C LYS A 16 0.80 -17.42 -12.70
N GLU A 17 0.52 -18.31 -11.77
CA GLU A 17 -0.73 -18.27 -10.99
C GLU A 17 -0.80 -17.03 -10.09
N ILE A 18 0.31 -16.64 -9.45
CA ILE A 18 0.39 -15.42 -8.62
C ILE A 18 0.19 -14.14 -9.45
N GLU A 19 0.50 -14.15 -10.75
CA GLU A 19 0.26 -13.02 -11.64
C GLU A 19 -1.20 -12.87 -12.09
N LYS A 20 -1.99 -13.95 -12.05
CA LYS A 20 -3.36 -13.98 -12.58
C LYS A 20 -4.32 -13.07 -11.82
N ASP A 21 -4.05 -12.81 -10.54
CA ASP A 21 -4.88 -11.96 -9.67
C ASP A 21 -4.34 -10.53 -9.51
N LYS A 22 -3.31 -10.14 -10.28
CA LYS A 22 -2.78 -8.77 -10.20
C LYS A 22 -3.60 -7.81 -11.03
N VAL A 23 -4.08 -6.77 -10.37
CA VAL A 23 -4.73 -5.62 -11.02
C VAL A 23 -3.76 -4.45 -11.08
N GLU A 24 -3.84 -3.70 -12.18
CA GLU A 24 -3.08 -2.47 -12.34
C GLU A 24 -3.91 -1.29 -11.83
N VAL A 25 -3.36 -0.56 -10.86
CA VAL A 25 -4.02 0.61 -10.26
C VAL A 25 -3.20 1.86 -10.53
N LYS A 26 -3.89 2.98 -10.73
CA LYS A 26 -3.27 4.30 -10.84
C LYS A 26 -2.50 4.60 -9.54
N CYS A 27 -1.25 5.03 -9.65
CA CYS A 27 -0.45 5.40 -8.48
C CYS A 27 -1.05 6.65 -7.83
N ALA A 28 -1.62 6.50 -6.63
CA ALA A 28 -2.23 7.62 -5.93
C ALA A 28 -1.19 8.67 -5.51
N PHE A 29 -0.02 8.26 -5.04
CA PHE A 29 1.03 9.17 -4.58
C PHE A 29 1.41 10.24 -5.62
N CYS A 30 1.62 9.85 -6.89
CA CYS A 30 1.93 10.78 -7.97
C CYS A 30 0.74 11.14 -8.86
N ASN A 31 -0.47 10.71 -8.50
CA ASN A 31 -1.68 10.84 -9.32
C ASN A 31 -1.49 10.37 -10.77
N GLY A 32 -0.70 9.31 -10.96
CA GLY A 32 -0.42 8.71 -12.26
C GLY A 32 0.54 9.47 -13.18
N THR A 33 1.14 10.56 -12.72
CA THR A 33 2.12 11.31 -13.51
C THR A 33 3.44 10.57 -13.70
N GLY A 34 3.76 9.64 -12.80
CA GLY A 34 5.05 8.98 -12.77
C GLY A 34 6.18 9.85 -12.20
N LYS A 35 5.91 11.11 -11.82
CA LYS A 35 6.92 12.03 -11.27
C LYS A 35 6.78 12.23 -9.76
N ASP A 36 7.86 12.65 -9.11
CA ASP A 36 7.84 13.03 -7.70
C ASP A 36 6.84 14.19 -7.52
N PRO A 37 5.75 13.99 -6.74
CA PRO A 37 4.69 14.99 -6.61
C PRO A 37 5.14 16.24 -5.82
N PHE A 38 6.27 16.17 -5.13
CA PHE A 38 6.79 17.22 -4.27
C PHE A 38 8.06 17.88 -4.82
N GLN A 39 8.58 17.38 -5.96
CA GLN A 39 9.74 17.92 -6.67
C GLN A 39 10.97 18.09 -5.77
N LEU A 40 11.12 17.22 -4.76
CA LEU A 40 12.12 17.36 -3.69
C LEU A 40 13.56 17.26 -4.17
N LEU A 41 13.83 16.34 -5.09
CA LEU A 41 15.17 16.11 -5.63
C LEU A 41 15.38 16.88 -6.95
N SER A 42 14.36 16.90 -7.82
CA SER A 42 14.27 17.74 -9.03
C SER A 42 12.87 17.62 -9.66
N LYS A 43 12.57 18.46 -10.65
CA LYS A 43 11.38 18.30 -11.52
C LYS A 43 11.41 17.05 -12.39
N LEU A 44 12.61 16.50 -12.63
CA LEU A 44 12.79 15.31 -13.47
C LEU A 44 12.65 14.01 -12.67
N SER A 45 12.67 14.09 -11.34
CA SER A 45 12.68 12.94 -10.46
C SER A 45 11.44 12.08 -10.64
N ASP A 46 11.68 10.78 -10.84
CA ASP A 46 10.61 9.81 -10.96
C ASP A 46 9.97 9.54 -9.60
N CYS A 47 8.69 9.19 -9.65
CA CYS A 47 7.91 8.81 -8.48
C CYS A 47 8.51 7.56 -7.83
N GLN A 48 8.90 7.66 -6.57
CA GLN A 48 9.47 6.55 -5.79
C GLN A 48 8.54 5.33 -5.63
N VAL A 49 7.22 5.53 -5.73
CA VAL A 49 6.22 4.45 -5.52
C VAL A 49 6.04 3.60 -6.77
N CYS A 50 5.95 4.23 -7.94
CA CYS A 50 5.70 3.53 -9.21
C CYS A 50 6.90 3.50 -10.16
N SER A 51 8.05 4.05 -9.72
CA SER A 51 9.29 4.14 -10.50
C SER A 51 9.07 4.71 -11.90
N GLY A 52 8.41 5.88 -12.01
CA GLY A 52 8.17 6.52 -13.31
C GLY A 52 6.91 6.07 -14.06
N LYS A 53 6.31 4.92 -13.70
CA LYS A 53 5.26 4.28 -14.53
C LYS A 53 3.87 4.91 -14.43
N GLY A 54 3.59 5.71 -13.39
CA GLY A 54 2.25 6.23 -13.08
C GLY A 54 1.24 5.19 -12.58
N LYS A 55 1.60 3.91 -12.55
CA LYS A 55 0.72 2.81 -12.14
C LYS A 55 1.49 1.75 -11.35
N VAL A 56 0.77 0.99 -10.53
CA VAL A 56 1.32 -0.09 -9.70
C VAL A 56 0.47 -1.34 -9.89
N LYS A 57 1.11 -2.52 -9.97
CA LYS A 57 0.42 -3.81 -9.99
C LYS A 57 0.30 -4.35 -8.56
N ILE A 58 -0.91 -4.66 -8.11
CA ILE A 58 -1.19 -5.23 -6.78
C ILE A 58 -2.24 -6.33 -6.88
N ASN A 59 -2.38 -7.16 -5.84
CA ASN A 59 -3.38 -8.23 -5.83
C ASN A 59 -4.80 -7.64 -5.70
N GLY A 60 -5.69 -8.06 -6.59
CA GLY A 60 -7.11 -7.74 -6.57
C GLY A 60 -7.94 -8.77 -5.78
N PRO A 61 -9.20 -8.45 -5.46
CA PRO A 61 -9.83 -7.14 -5.58
C PRO A 61 -9.27 -6.11 -4.58
N THR A 62 -9.43 -4.82 -4.85
CA THR A 62 -8.80 -3.73 -4.06
C THR A 62 -9.84 -2.80 -3.44
N VAL A 63 -9.51 -2.20 -2.30
CA VAL A 63 -10.31 -1.15 -1.63
C VAL A 63 -9.43 0.04 -1.26
N LYS A 64 -10.03 1.21 -1.04
CA LYS A 64 -9.30 2.41 -0.57
C LYS A 64 -8.60 2.11 0.76
N CYS A 65 -7.38 2.63 0.90
CA CYS A 65 -6.68 2.57 2.17
C CYS A 65 -7.36 3.52 3.17
N ASN A 66 -7.96 2.96 4.23
CA ASN A 66 -8.66 3.77 5.24
C ASN A 66 -7.73 4.77 5.92
N PHE A 67 -6.48 4.39 6.19
CA PHE A 67 -5.52 5.27 6.86
C PHE A 67 -5.27 6.58 6.09
N CYS A 68 -5.00 6.52 4.78
CA CYS A 68 -4.72 7.71 3.96
C CYS A 68 -5.90 8.22 3.12
N GLY A 69 -7.07 7.60 3.24
CA GLY A 69 -8.27 7.97 2.47
C GLY A 69 -8.15 7.80 0.96
N GLY A 70 -7.15 7.05 0.48
CA GLY A 70 -6.91 6.89 -0.96
C GLY A 70 -5.83 7.79 -1.56
N THR A 71 -5.27 8.72 -0.79
CA THR A 71 -4.28 9.70 -1.33
C THR A 71 -2.92 9.09 -1.64
N GLY A 72 -2.56 7.98 -0.98
CA GLY A 72 -1.21 7.44 -1.05
C GLY A 72 -0.16 8.31 -0.34
N VAL A 73 -0.55 9.36 0.37
CA VAL A 73 0.35 10.26 1.10
C VAL A 73 0.20 10.01 2.61
N GLN A 74 1.30 10.11 3.36
CA GLN A 74 1.29 9.94 4.80
C GLN A 74 0.45 11.04 5.48
N PRO A 75 -0.68 10.69 6.11
CA PRO A 75 -1.58 11.68 6.70
C PRO A 75 -1.01 12.33 7.98
N TYR A 76 -1.56 13.48 8.35
CA TYR A 76 -1.32 14.15 9.65
C TYR A 76 0.15 14.44 9.98
N THR A 77 0.94 14.60 8.93
CA THR A 77 2.32 15.06 8.99
C THR A 77 2.50 16.11 7.90
N THR A 78 3.39 17.09 8.10
CA THR A 78 3.91 17.92 7.00
C THR A 78 4.89 17.13 6.11
N SER A 79 5.01 15.81 6.34
CA SER A 79 5.97 14.97 5.67
C SER A 79 5.50 14.63 4.26
N ARG A 80 6.43 14.73 3.32
CA ARG A 80 6.26 14.43 1.90
C ARG A 80 6.45 12.94 1.62
N LEU A 81 6.05 12.12 2.57
CA LEU A 81 6.26 10.68 2.56
C LEU A 81 5.06 9.97 1.92
N HIS A 82 5.34 8.89 1.21
CA HIS A 82 4.30 7.99 0.77
C HIS A 82 3.63 7.34 2.00
N CYS A 83 2.34 7.02 1.89
CA CYS A 83 1.59 6.38 2.98
C CYS A 83 2.19 5.01 3.28
N LEU A 84 2.73 4.85 4.49
CA LEU A 84 3.41 3.61 4.91
C LEU A 84 2.44 2.42 5.03
N ALA A 85 1.14 2.67 5.25
CA ALA A 85 0.13 1.62 5.36
C ALA A 85 -0.16 0.92 4.02
N CYS A 86 -0.11 1.66 2.91
CA CYS A 86 -0.40 1.13 1.57
C CYS A 86 0.77 1.22 0.59
N GLY A 87 1.96 1.59 1.07
CA GLY A 87 3.14 1.83 0.22
C GLY A 87 2.95 2.97 -0.79
N GLY A 88 2.04 3.91 -0.52
CA GLY A 88 1.72 5.02 -1.42
C GLY A 88 0.79 4.72 -2.59
N VAL A 89 0.29 3.49 -2.70
CA VAL A 89 -0.61 3.10 -3.80
C VAL A 89 -2.01 3.73 -3.64
N GLY A 90 -2.41 4.04 -2.41
CA GLY A 90 -3.74 4.60 -2.07
C GLY A 90 -4.81 3.53 -1.89
N VAL A 91 -4.56 2.30 -2.30
CA VAL A 91 -5.45 1.16 -2.13
C VAL A 91 -4.71 -0.01 -1.48
N VAL A 92 -5.48 -0.94 -0.94
CA VAL A 92 -5.01 -2.21 -0.36
C VAL A 92 -5.87 -3.36 -0.91
N THR A 93 -5.32 -4.57 -0.91
CA THR A 93 -6.10 -5.77 -1.26
C THR A 93 -7.25 -5.96 -0.27
N LYS A 94 -8.43 -6.21 -0.80
CA LYS A 94 -9.65 -6.45 -0.04
C LYS A 94 -9.51 -7.77 0.72
N ILE A 95 -9.81 -7.74 2.02
CA ILE A 95 -9.89 -8.95 2.85
C ILE A 95 -11.35 -9.36 2.96
N GLU A 96 -11.67 -10.58 2.54
CA GLU A 96 -12.97 -11.21 2.76
C GLU A 96 -12.80 -12.68 3.17
N PRO A 97 -13.59 -13.18 4.13
CA PRO A 97 -14.52 -12.43 4.97
C PRO A 97 -13.76 -11.54 5.98
N SER A 98 -14.26 -10.33 6.23
CA SER A 98 -13.63 -9.39 7.18
C SER A 98 -14.61 -8.81 8.20
N LYS A 99 -14.05 -8.37 9.32
CA LYS A 99 -14.75 -7.65 10.39
C LYS A 99 -14.05 -6.34 10.68
N LYS A 100 -14.81 -5.38 11.21
CA LYS A 100 -14.29 -4.08 11.65
C LYS A 100 -13.18 -4.31 12.68
N CYS A 101 -12.06 -3.62 12.53
CA CYS A 101 -10.93 -3.79 13.44
C CYS A 101 -11.34 -3.25 14.83
N PRO A 102 -11.34 -4.10 15.89
CA PRO A 102 -11.80 -3.68 17.21
C PRO A 102 -10.89 -2.65 17.85
N LYS A 103 -9.63 -2.55 17.41
CA LYS A 103 -8.65 -1.63 17.99
C LYS A 103 -8.80 -0.18 17.51
N CYS A 104 -9.22 0.02 16.26
CA CYS A 104 -9.35 1.35 15.65
C CYS A 104 -10.78 1.69 15.23
N ASP A 105 -11.73 0.79 15.50
CA ASP A 105 -13.13 0.89 15.10
C ASP A 105 -13.30 1.28 13.61
N GLY A 106 -12.56 0.62 12.72
CA GLY A 106 -12.69 0.85 11.27
C GLY A 106 -11.88 2.00 10.69
N THR A 107 -11.34 2.90 11.52
CA THR A 107 -10.65 4.10 11.03
C THR A 107 -9.31 3.80 10.35
N GLY A 108 -8.68 2.67 10.68
CA GLY A 108 -7.29 2.40 10.28
C GLY A 108 -6.26 3.25 11.03
N ILE A 109 -6.67 4.09 11.98
CA ILE A 109 -5.80 4.96 12.77
C ILE A 109 -5.68 4.39 14.18
N TYR A 110 -4.46 4.35 14.71
CA TYR A 110 -4.26 3.93 16.09
C TYR A 110 -4.80 4.99 17.08
N PRO A 111 -5.67 4.62 18.03
CA PRO A 111 -6.26 5.58 18.96
C PRO A 111 -5.25 6.10 19.99
N ARG A 112 -5.54 7.29 20.54
CA ARG A 112 -4.83 7.90 21.69
C ARG A 112 -3.33 8.16 21.47
N ARG A 113 -2.96 8.72 20.32
CA ARG A 113 -1.61 9.28 20.08
C ARG A 113 -1.73 10.74 19.64
N PRO A 114 -0.79 11.63 20.03
CA PRO A 114 -0.76 13.01 19.56
C PRO A 114 -0.50 13.09 18.04
N HIS A 115 0.17 12.08 17.46
CA HIS A 115 0.36 11.94 16.03
C HIS A 115 -0.37 10.69 15.52
N PRO A 116 -1.31 10.84 14.57
CA PRO A 116 -2.01 9.70 13.97
C PRO A 116 -1.03 8.77 13.25
N VAL A 117 -0.99 7.52 13.71
CA VAL A 117 -0.21 6.44 13.07
C VAL A 117 -1.17 5.36 12.59
N ALA A 118 -0.74 4.61 11.58
CA ALA A 118 -1.52 3.47 11.11
C ALA A 118 -1.76 2.49 12.27
N CYS A 119 -2.98 2.00 12.39
CA CYS A 119 -3.31 0.99 13.39
C CYS A 119 -2.48 -0.27 13.15
N TYR A 120 -1.62 -0.64 14.10
CA TYR A 120 -0.72 -1.78 13.94
C TYR A 120 -1.44 -3.14 13.83
N ILE A 121 -2.68 -3.23 14.31
CA ILE A 121 -3.50 -4.46 14.23
C ILE A 121 -3.99 -4.71 12.80
N CYS A 122 -4.61 -3.71 12.17
CA CYS A 122 -5.13 -3.83 10.80
C CYS A 122 -4.20 -3.23 9.73
N LYS A 123 -3.00 -2.77 10.13
CA LYS A 123 -2.02 -2.09 9.27
C LYS A 123 -2.62 -0.93 8.46
N GLY A 124 -3.57 -0.20 9.05
CA GLY A 124 -4.22 0.94 8.39
C GLY A 124 -5.42 0.61 7.49
N GLN A 125 -5.82 -0.66 7.39
CA GLN A 125 -6.95 -1.06 6.54
C GLN A 125 -8.32 -0.83 7.19
N GLY A 126 -8.39 -0.70 8.52
CA GLY A 126 -9.66 -0.56 9.25
C GLY A 126 -10.41 -1.88 9.48
N VAL A 127 -10.02 -2.96 8.80
CA VAL A 127 -10.61 -4.30 8.94
C VAL A 127 -9.55 -5.35 9.25
N VAL A 128 -9.99 -6.48 9.79
CA VAL A 128 -9.18 -7.68 9.96
C VAL A 128 -9.95 -8.88 9.40
N ALA A 129 -9.25 -9.96 9.03
CA ALA A 129 -9.90 -11.21 8.65
C ALA A 129 -10.85 -11.67 9.78
N LYS A 130 -12.00 -12.23 9.39
CA LYS A 130 -12.98 -12.73 10.37
C LYS A 130 -12.41 -13.88 11.18
#